data_AF-A0A428NWV3-F1
#
_entry.id   AF-A0A428NWV3-F1
#
_cell.length_a   1.000
_cell.length_b   1.000
_cell.length_c   1.000
_cell.angle_alpha   90.00
_cell.angle_beta   90.00
_cell.angle_gamma   90.00
#
_symmetry.space_group_name_H-M   'P 1'
#
loop_
_entity.id
_entity.type
_entity.pdbx_description
1 polymer ?
#
loop_
_entity_poly.entity_id
_entity_poly.type
_entity_poly.pdbx_seq_one_letter_code
_entity_poly.pdbx_strand_id
1 'polypeptide(L)'
;MDLAPRDRAEALLLKAARAYGVPAAKDDVRGALDDAAFVEWVNLHLAPDHLLTGDELALYTALDRSGQVDRLADLFDLGEVQAVNEDDIRAAIDELNRSTATISKQTEALRQQQDALSRLVKKRDEAESQRRDWEDSRLNKTKLALKKLAFEVDGEAQSLEYRVADLEHLAKDSRSNLKHTVDDALQSDDRLLSSLQKLGWELDQQDPEEKQTVEKLREICMRLIKTTVETLRTRLDRIYLEAILAAERSGDVKSASSGDVKALEEELESLYSEILPVAQMSAEQQHLEPALKSTDSHSGQSIHRSAVAVSYVDECLDHLLDRICLLADRVETLKSHHAATSSIIATAKSEVSASLSPEKKATKPAFPASPVRNRHPSPIRRIRANTGSRRGNRRRSSGILDEPAIEALLRSLALTLPPAEDATAQERTSSLAQVVSERTTKTTDVTRNAQENYEAITTARLDDTRLAIQLLRDSVLAESPFNEVKLVDPEIEGSIQVLSQEVDKVREKLEEAVAKKGSLAKSVAKEEFVQRWAA
;
A
#
# COMPACT_ATOMS: atom_id res chain seq x y z
N MET A 1 -25.07 -89.98 -2.85
CA MET A 1 -26.25 -90.77 -2.46
C MET A 1 -25.92 -91.37 -1.11
N ASP A 2 -26.15 -90.60 -0.04
CA ASP A 2 -25.90 -91.05 1.32
C ASP A 2 -27.00 -92.04 1.70
N LEU A 3 -26.68 -93.33 1.63
CA LEU A 3 -27.55 -94.39 2.12
C LEU A 3 -27.77 -94.17 3.62
N ALA A 4 -29.01 -94.30 4.07
CA ALA A 4 -29.35 -94.15 5.48
C ALA A 4 -28.45 -95.07 6.33
N PRO A 5 -28.03 -94.65 7.55
CA PRO A 5 -27.07 -95.40 8.37
C PRO A 5 -27.53 -96.84 8.64
N ARG A 6 -28.85 -97.08 8.64
CA ARG A 6 -29.48 -98.39 8.74
C ARG A 6 -29.25 -99.27 7.50
N ASP A 7 -29.41 -98.72 6.31
CA ASP A 7 -29.22 -99.45 5.04
C ASP A 7 -27.74 -99.79 4.81
N ARG A 8 -26.85 -98.88 5.25
CA ARG A 8 -25.40 -99.12 5.25
C ARG A 8 -25.02 -100.23 6.22
N ALA A 9 -25.59 -100.22 7.42
CA ALA A 9 -25.38 -101.28 8.42
C ALA A 9 -25.90 -102.64 7.94
N GLU A 10 -27.08 -102.71 7.30
CA GLU A 10 -27.63 -103.94 6.71
C GLU A 10 -26.67 -104.51 5.65
N ALA A 11 -26.16 -103.66 4.75
CA ALA A 11 -25.24 -104.06 3.69
C ALA A 11 -23.89 -104.55 4.23
N LEU A 12 -23.34 -103.90 5.26
CA LEU A 12 -22.08 -104.29 5.89
C LEU A 12 -22.19 -105.63 6.64
N LEU A 13 -23.26 -105.83 7.42
CA LEU A 13 -23.51 -107.10 8.11
C LEU A 13 -23.68 -108.27 7.14
N LEU A 14 -24.46 -108.11 6.08
CA LEU A 14 -24.67 -109.17 5.09
C LEU A 14 -23.39 -109.47 4.29
N LYS A 15 -22.53 -108.47 4.06
CA LYS A 15 -21.24 -108.67 3.39
C LYS A 15 -20.25 -109.40 4.29
N ALA A 16 -20.16 -109.02 5.56
CA ALA A 16 -19.30 -109.68 6.54
C ALA A 16 -19.76 -111.12 6.82
N ALA A 17 -21.06 -111.36 7.03
CA ALA A 17 -21.59 -112.70 7.27
C ALA A 17 -21.28 -113.69 6.13
N ARG A 18 -21.31 -113.22 4.87
CA ARG A 18 -20.90 -114.03 3.71
C ARG A 18 -19.39 -114.27 3.64
N ALA A 19 -18.58 -113.28 3.98
CA ALA A 19 -17.12 -113.42 3.95
C ALA A 19 -16.60 -114.42 5.00
N TYR A 20 -17.27 -114.54 6.14
CA TYR A 20 -16.88 -115.43 7.24
C TYR A 20 -17.75 -116.69 7.40
N GLY A 21 -18.64 -116.98 6.43
CA GLY A 21 -19.37 -118.25 6.36
C GLY A 21 -20.50 -118.44 7.38
N VAL A 22 -21.05 -117.35 7.93
CA VAL A 22 -22.16 -117.40 8.90
C VAL A 22 -23.51 -117.38 8.15
N PRO A 23 -24.41 -118.36 8.36
CA PRO A 23 -25.72 -118.39 7.70
C PRO A 23 -26.67 -117.38 8.37
N ALA A 24 -26.67 -116.14 7.90
CA ALA A 24 -27.62 -115.11 8.35
C ALA A 24 -28.76 -114.93 7.33
N ALA A 25 -30.01 -115.17 7.76
CA ALA A 25 -31.19 -114.87 6.96
C ALA A 25 -31.45 -113.35 6.96
N LYS A 26 -31.83 -112.80 5.80
CA LYS A 26 -31.98 -111.34 5.61
C LYS A 26 -33.06 -110.73 6.51
N ASP A 27 -34.08 -111.50 6.85
CA ASP A 27 -35.21 -111.03 7.67
C ASP A 27 -34.83 -110.93 9.17
N ASP A 28 -33.96 -111.81 9.66
CA ASP A 28 -33.46 -111.76 11.04
C ASP A 28 -32.53 -110.57 11.28
N VAL A 29 -31.71 -110.23 10.28
CA VAL A 29 -30.82 -109.06 10.31
C VAL A 29 -31.63 -107.75 10.34
N ARG A 30 -32.75 -107.70 9.62
CA ARG A 30 -33.64 -106.53 9.60
C ARG A 30 -34.35 -106.29 10.93
N GLY A 31 -34.74 -107.35 11.62
CA GLY A 31 -35.31 -107.27 12.97
C GLY A 31 -34.30 -106.86 14.05
N ALA A 32 -33.03 -107.25 13.91
CA ALA A 32 -31.97 -106.80 14.82
C ALA A 32 -31.55 -105.33 14.60
N LEU A 33 -31.72 -104.81 13.37
CA LEU A 33 -31.42 -103.42 13.00
C LEU A 33 -32.53 -102.41 13.38
N ASP A 34 -33.56 -102.83 14.12
CA ASP A 34 -34.53 -101.92 14.74
C ASP A 34 -33.98 -101.23 16.01
N ASP A 35 -32.90 -101.75 16.60
CA ASP A 35 -32.18 -101.09 17.70
C ASP A 35 -31.11 -100.12 17.17
N ALA A 36 -31.27 -98.83 17.47
CA ALA A 36 -30.38 -97.77 17.00
C ALA A 36 -28.93 -97.92 17.52
N ALA A 37 -28.76 -98.45 18.74
CA ALA A 37 -27.43 -98.72 19.29
C ALA A 37 -26.71 -99.82 18.50
N PHE A 38 -27.46 -100.81 18.01
CA PHE A 38 -26.91 -101.87 17.17
C PHE A 38 -26.52 -101.34 15.77
N VAL A 39 -27.30 -100.42 15.19
CA VAL A 39 -26.97 -99.77 13.90
C VAL A 39 -25.67 -98.95 13.98
N GLU A 40 -25.48 -98.20 15.06
CA GLU A 40 -24.24 -97.43 15.30
C GLU A 40 -23.06 -98.37 15.55
N TRP A 41 -23.25 -99.41 16.37
CA TRP A 41 -22.23 -100.42 16.61
C TRP A 41 -21.77 -101.10 15.33
N VAL A 42 -22.71 -101.48 14.45
CA VAL A 42 -22.42 -102.12 13.17
C VAL A 42 -21.61 -101.20 12.26
N ASN A 43 -22.00 -99.93 12.14
CA ASN A 43 -21.29 -99.00 11.27
C ASN A 43 -19.88 -98.66 11.78
N LEU A 44 -19.66 -98.69 13.10
CA LEU A 44 -18.35 -98.43 13.70
C LEU A 44 -17.42 -99.65 13.60
N HIS A 45 -17.93 -100.86 13.88
CA HIS A 45 -17.08 -102.05 14.08
C HIS A 45 -17.04 -103.01 12.88
N LEU A 46 -17.99 -102.96 11.93
CA LEU A 46 -17.98 -103.76 10.70
C LEU A 46 -17.42 -102.99 9.48
N ALA A 47 -16.58 -101.98 9.73
CA ALA A 47 -15.77 -101.33 8.70
C ALA A 47 -14.67 -102.28 8.19
N PRO A 48 -14.26 -102.18 6.90
CA PRO A 48 -13.26 -103.07 6.31
C PRO A 48 -11.90 -103.03 7.03
N ASP A 49 -11.60 -101.95 7.74
CA ASP A 49 -10.36 -101.76 8.51
C ASP A 49 -10.35 -102.55 9.84
N HIS A 50 -11.53 -102.98 10.31
CA HIS A 50 -11.70 -103.70 11.58
C HIS A 50 -11.97 -105.20 11.39
N LEU A 51 -12.01 -105.67 10.14
CA LEU A 51 -12.32 -107.05 9.77
C LEU A 51 -11.10 -107.67 9.07
N LEU A 52 -10.55 -108.76 9.61
CA LEU A 52 -9.41 -109.47 9.00
C LEU A 52 -9.78 -109.98 7.61
N THR A 53 -9.11 -109.50 6.58
CA THR A 53 -9.35 -109.98 5.21
C THR A 53 -9.03 -111.47 5.08
N GLY A 54 -9.62 -112.16 4.10
CA GLY A 54 -9.46 -113.61 3.96
C GLY A 54 -7.99 -114.07 3.83
N ASP A 55 -7.16 -113.23 3.23
CA ASP A 55 -5.72 -113.46 3.09
C ASP A 55 -4.97 -113.24 4.42
N GLU A 56 -5.38 -112.24 5.21
CA GLU A 56 -4.84 -111.98 6.55
C GLU A 56 -5.24 -113.07 7.54
N LEU A 57 -6.46 -113.62 7.43
CA LEU A 57 -6.90 -114.76 8.24
C LEU A 57 -6.17 -116.06 7.84
N ALA A 58 -5.87 -116.25 6.54
CA ALA A 58 -5.03 -117.34 6.07
C ALA A 58 -3.59 -117.20 6.57
N LEU A 59 -3.04 -115.98 6.57
CA LEU A 59 -1.74 -115.67 7.15
C LEU A 59 -1.73 -115.90 8.66
N TYR A 60 -2.72 -115.41 9.39
CA TYR A 60 -2.84 -115.58 10.84
C TYR A 60 -2.94 -117.06 11.22
N THR A 61 -3.77 -117.84 10.52
CA THR A 61 -3.89 -119.30 10.76
C THR A 61 -2.63 -120.08 10.36
N ALA A 62 -1.86 -119.63 9.37
CA ALA A 62 -0.55 -120.19 9.04
C ALA A 62 0.52 -119.82 10.10
N LEU A 63 0.44 -118.61 10.65
CA LEU A 63 1.32 -118.12 11.70
C LEU A 63 1.03 -118.81 13.05
N ASP A 64 -0.24 -119.10 13.32
CA ASP A 64 -0.71 -119.82 14.51
C ASP A 64 -0.28 -121.30 14.47
N ARG A 65 -0.47 -121.96 13.32
CA ARG A 65 0.03 -123.34 13.10
C ARG A 65 1.55 -123.47 13.15
N SER A 66 2.29 -122.38 12.90
CA SER A 66 3.76 -122.35 12.98
C SER A 66 4.29 -121.88 14.34
N GLY A 67 3.41 -121.56 15.30
CA GLY A 67 3.79 -121.12 16.65
C GLY A 67 4.56 -119.81 16.67
N GLN A 68 4.44 -118.98 15.63
CA GLN A 68 5.08 -117.66 15.53
C GLN A 68 4.21 -116.55 16.10
N VAL A 69 2.90 -116.76 16.26
CA VAL A 69 1.97 -115.81 16.91
C VAL A 69 2.33 -115.63 18.38
N ASP A 70 2.57 -116.71 19.13
CA ASP A 70 2.97 -116.64 20.54
C ASP A 70 4.30 -115.89 20.71
N ARG A 71 5.25 -116.07 19.77
CA ARG A 71 6.53 -115.34 19.78
C ARG A 71 6.37 -113.86 19.46
N LEU A 72 5.43 -113.48 18.59
CA LEU A 72 5.14 -112.08 18.29
C LEU A 72 4.37 -111.40 19.41
N ALA A 73 3.47 -112.11 20.09
CA ALA A 73 2.79 -111.64 21.29
C ALA A 73 3.78 -111.42 22.45
N ASP A 74 4.80 -112.28 22.58
CA ASP A 74 5.89 -112.09 23.56
C ASP A 74 6.86 -110.95 23.17
N LEU A 75 7.00 -110.64 21.87
CA LEU A 75 7.89 -109.57 21.37
C LEU A 75 7.24 -108.18 21.44
N PHE A 76 5.92 -108.10 21.37
CA PHE A 76 5.17 -106.87 21.57
C PHE A 76 4.48 -106.95 22.93
N ASP A 77 5.22 -106.59 23.98
CA ASP A 77 4.69 -106.41 25.33
C ASP A 77 3.65 -105.28 25.30
N LEU A 78 2.37 -105.63 25.12
CA LEU A 78 1.25 -104.69 25.17
C LEU A 78 1.13 -103.99 26.54
N GLY A 79 1.98 -104.33 27.52
CA GLY A 79 2.23 -103.57 28.74
C GLY A 79 3.03 -102.27 28.55
N GLU A 80 3.67 -102.05 27.39
CA GLU A 80 4.36 -100.78 27.07
C GLU A 80 3.41 -99.66 26.59
N VAL A 81 2.11 -99.95 26.41
CA VAL A 81 1.11 -98.88 26.50
C VAL A 81 0.95 -98.60 27.99
N GLN A 82 1.81 -97.72 28.50
CA GLN A 82 1.78 -97.26 29.88
C GLN A 82 0.34 -96.81 30.19
N ALA A 83 -0.36 -97.61 31.00
CA ALA A 83 -1.69 -97.28 31.45
C ALA A 83 -1.60 -95.89 32.06
N VAL A 84 -2.34 -94.93 31.49
CA VAL A 84 -2.33 -93.54 31.95
C VAL A 84 -2.58 -93.57 33.45
N ASN A 85 -1.56 -93.29 34.24
CA ASN A 85 -1.72 -93.37 35.68
C ASN A 85 -2.70 -92.28 36.10
N GLU A 86 -3.56 -92.59 37.06
CA GLU A 86 -4.49 -91.64 37.66
C GLU A 86 -3.77 -90.35 38.11
N ASP A 87 -2.50 -90.47 38.53
CA ASP A 87 -1.66 -89.34 38.93
C ASP A 87 -1.14 -88.49 37.75
N ASP A 88 -0.92 -89.08 36.57
CA ASP A 88 -0.56 -88.35 35.35
C ASP A 88 -1.77 -87.56 34.81
N ILE A 89 -2.98 -88.12 34.93
CA ILE A 89 -4.24 -87.41 34.61
C ILE A 89 -4.42 -86.23 35.58
N ARG A 90 -4.19 -86.43 36.88
CA ARG A 90 -4.24 -85.34 37.87
C ARG A 90 -3.19 -84.27 37.60
N ALA A 91 -1.96 -84.65 37.25
CA ALA A 91 -0.90 -83.70 36.91
C ALA A 91 -1.26 -82.88 35.65
N ALA A 92 -1.81 -83.51 34.61
CA ALA A 92 -2.28 -82.83 33.41
C ALA A 92 -3.48 -81.90 33.69
N ILE A 93 -4.41 -82.30 34.57
CA ILE A 93 -5.52 -81.45 35.01
C ILE A 93 -5.00 -80.24 35.80
N ASP A 94 -4.03 -80.43 36.69
CA ASP A 94 -3.43 -79.34 37.46
C ASP A 94 -2.62 -78.38 36.58
N GLU A 95 -1.88 -78.90 35.58
CA GLU A 95 -1.19 -78.08 34.59
C GLU A 95 -2.17 -77.32 33.69
N LEU A 96 -3.25 -77.96 33.25
CA LEU A 96 -4.32 -77.32 32.49
C LEU A 96 -5.01 -76.21 33.31
N ASN A 97 -5.28 -76.46 34.60
CA ASN A 97 -5.85 -75.48 35.52
C ASN A 97 -4.89 -74.30 35.74
N ARG A 98 -3.58 -74.56 35.90
CA ARG A 98 -2.56 -73.51 35.96
C ARG A 98 -2.52 -72.70 34.68
N SER A 99 -2.53 -73.36 33.52
CA SER A 99 -2.56 -72.70 32.20
C SER A 99 -3.82 -71.83 32.04
N THR A 100 -4.99 -72.37 32.36
CA THR A 100 -6.27 -71.66 32.27
C THR A 100 -6.30 -70.46 33.22
N ALA A 101 -5.72 -70.59 34.43
CA ALA A 101 -5.57 -69.47 35.36
C ALA A 101 -4.56 -68.41 34.87
N THR A 102 -3.51 -68.79 34.14
CA THR A 102 -2.59 -67.81 33.53
C THR A 102 -3.23 -67.09 32.35
N ILE A 103 -3.99 -67.81 31.51
CA ILE A 103 -4.72 -67.24 30.38
C ILE A 103 -5.84 -66.32 30.88
N SER A 104 -6.56 -66.68 31.94
CA SER A 104 -7.58 -65.79 32.53
C SER A 104 -6.95 -64.50 33.05
N LYS A 105 -5.83 -64.57 33.78
CA LYS A 105 -5.08 -63.39 34.20
C LYS A 105 -4.58 -62.53 33.03
N GLN A 106 -4.10 -63.15 31.95
CA GLN A 106 -3.67 -62.44 30.75
C GLN A 106 -4.85 -61.77 30.03
N THR A 107 -5.99 -62.44 29.90
CA THR A 107 -7.19 -61.84 29.29
C THR A 107 -7.78 -60.72 30.14
N GLU A 108 -7.74 -60.82 31.46
CA GLU A 108 -8.09 -59.73 32.38
C GLU A 108 -7.13 -58.54 32.23
N ALA A 109 -5.82 -58.78 32.16
CA ALA A 109 -4.83 -57.73 31.94
C ALA A 109 -5.02 -57.05 30.56
N LEU A 110 -5.31 -57.82 29.51
CA LEU A 110 -5.61 -57.28 28.17
C LEU A 110 -6.90 -56.46 28.16
N ARG A 111 -7.95 -56.89 28.88
CA ARG A 111 -9.17 -56.09 29.06
C ARG A 111 -8.87 -54.78 29.77
N GLN A 112 -8.07 -54.80 30.83
CA GLN A 112 -7.66 -53.56 31.53
C GLN A 112 -6.83 -52.64 30.62
N GLN A 113 -5.95 -53.19 29.78
CA GLN A 113 -5.18 -52.42 28.79
C GLN A 113 -6.10 -51.85 27.70
N GLN A 114 -7.06 -52.62 27.20
CA GLN A 114 -8.06 -52.16 26.23
C GLN A 114 -8.91 -51.03 26.81
N ASP A 115 -9.36 -51.16 28.07
CA ASP A 115 -10.11 -50.12 28.77
C ASP A 115 -9.25 -48.86 28.97
N ALA A 116 -7.98 -49.01 29.34
CA ALA A 116 -7.05 -47.88 29.48
C ALA A 116 -6.82 -47.17 28.13
N LEU A 117 -6.61 -47.92 27.05
CA LEU A 117 -6.45 -47.38 25.70
C LEU A 117 -7.73 -46.67 25.22
N SER A 118 -8.90 -47.27 25.44
CA SER A 118 -10.18 -46.64 25.06
C SER A 118 -10.41 -45.32 25.81
N ARG A 119 -10.01 -45.24 27.09
CA ARG A 119 -10.04 -43.98 27.86
C ARG A 119 -9.06 -42.95 27.33
N LEU A 120 -7.86 -43.35 26.89
CA LEU A 120 -6.89 -42.45 26.29
C LEU A 120 -7.36 -41.91 24.94
N VAL A 121 -7.97 -42.75 24.10
CA VAL A 121 -8.56 -42.33 22.81
C VAL A 121 -9.69 -41.33 23.06
N LYS A 122 -10.62 -41.62 23.99
CA LYS A 122 -11.69 -40.68 24.35
C LYS A 122 -11.15 -39.34 24.85
N LYS A 123 -10.16 -39.35 25.75
CA LYS A 123 -9.51 -38.12 26.24
C LYS A 123 -8.81 -37.35 25.12
N ARG A 124 -8.22 -38.05 24.15
CA ARG A 124 -7.61 -37.43 22.98
C ARG A 124 -8.67 -36.77 22.11
N ASP A 125 -9.77 -37.46 21.82
CA ASP A 125 -10.87 -36.92 21.01
C ASP A 125 -11.51 -35.69 21.68
N GLU A 126 -11.72 -35.74 23.00
CA GLU A 126 -12.17 -34.60 23.81
C GLU A 126 -11.17 -33.43 23.79
N ALA A 127 -9.87 -33.70 23.85
CA ALA A 127 -8.85 -32.66 23.77
C ALA A 127 -8.72 -32.07 22.36
N GLU A 128 -8.95 -32.87 21.32
CA GLU A 128 -8.98 -32.40 19.93
C GLU A 128 -10.24 -31.57 19.64
N SER A 129 -11.41 -31.95 20.16
CA SER A 129 -12.64 -31.16 20.02
C SER A 129 -12.52 -29.81 20.74
N GLN A 130 -12.02 -29.80 21.98
CA GLN A 130 -11.77 -28.56 22.73
C GLN A 130 -10.78 -27.64 22.01
N ARG A 131 -9.74 -28.19 21.38
CA ARG A 131 -8.80 -27.39 20.56
C ARG A 131 -9.49 -26.78 19.35
N ARG A 132 -10.30 -27.55 18.62
CA ARG A 132 -11.08 -27.05 17.48
C ARG A 132 -12.04 -25.94 17.89
N ASP A 133 -12.80 -26.13 18.97
CA ASP A 133 -13.74 -25.12 19.47
C ASP A 133 -13.02 -23.82 19.89
N TRP A 134 -11.83 -23.95 20.47
CA TRP A 134 -11.01 -22.80 20.86
C TRP A 134 -10.43 -22.07 19.64
N GLU A 135 -9.94 -22.81 18.64
CA GLU A 135 -9.45 -22.28 17.38
C GLU A 135 -10.56 -21.56 16.61
N ASP A 136 -11.75 -22.15 16.50
CA ASP A 136 -12.91 -21.54 15.85
C ASP A 136 -13.37 -20.28 16.58
N SER A 137 -13.40 -20.32 17.92
CA SER A 137 -13.70 -19.14 18.73
C SER A 137 -12.68 -18.01 18.51
N ARG A 138 -11.39 -18.35 18.39
CA ARG A 138 -10.32 -17.39 18.10
C ARG A 138 -10.45 -16.82 16.70
N LEU A 139 -10.67 -17.67 15.69
CA LEU A 139 -10.87 -17.26 14.30
C LEU A 139 -12.10 -16.37 14.14
N ASN A 140 -13.19 -16.66 14.85
CA ASN A 140 -14.38 -15.82 14.84
C ASN A 140 -14.12 -14.46 15.49
N LYS A 141 -13.39 -14.41 16.61
CA LYS A 141 -12.97 -13.14 17.24
C LYS A 141 -12.09 -12.32 16.31
N THR A 142 -11.11 -12.92 15.64
CA THR A 142 -10.25 -12.20 14.68
C THR A 142 -11.05 -11.71 13.47
N LYS A 143 -11.98 -12.52 12.93
CA LYS A 143 -12.87 -12.11 11.83
C LYS A 143 -13.74 -10.92 12.24
N LEU A 144 -14.30 -10.92 13.45
CA LEU A 144 -15.09 -9.80 13.97
C LEU A 144 -14.23 -8.55 14.17
N ALA A 145 -13.01 -8.70 14.69
CA ALA A 145 -12.08 -7.58 14.85
C ALA A 145 -11.68 -6.97 13.48
N LEU A 146 -11.40 -7.82 12.49
CA LEU A 146 -11.09 -7.37 11.12
C LEU A 146 -12.28 -6.65 10.48
N LYS A 147 -13.52 -7.14 10.67
CA LYS A 147 -14.72 -6.46 10.18
C LYS A 147 -14.94 -5.10 10.85
N LYS A 148 -14.69 -4.99 12.15
CA LYS A 148 -14.77 -3.72 12.88
C LYS A 148 -13.72 -2.74 12.38
N LEU A 149 -12.48 -3.20 12.22
CA LEU A 149 -11.40 -2.37 11.70
C LEU A 149 -11.69 -1.91 10.26
N ALA A 150 -12.21 -2.79 9.40
CA ALA A 150 -12.62 -2.41 8.05
C ALA A 150 -13.71 -1.34 8.06
N PHE A 151 -14.73 -1.48 8.91
CA PHE A 151 -15.79 -0.47 9.06
C PHE A 151 -15.25 0.86 9.59
N GLU A 152 -14.34 0.84 10.57
CA GLU A 152 -13.68 2.06 11.09
C GLU A 152 -12.85 2.74 9.99
N VAL A 153 -12.07 1.98 9.21
CA VAL A 153 -11.29 2.50 8.07
C VAL A 153 -12.20 3.09 6.99
N ASP A 154 -13.29 2.43 6.64
CA ASP A 154 -14.27 2.95 5.66
C ASP A 154 -14.91 4.26 6.17
N GLY A 155 -15.22 4.34 7.47
CA GLY A 155 -15.76 5.55 8.11
C GLY A 155 -14.78 6.72 8.07
N GLU A 156 -13.51 6.48 8.41
CA GLU A 156 -12.45 7.49 8.33
C GLU A 156 -12.15 7.90 6.89
N ALA A 157 -12.19 6.96 5.94
CA ALA A 157 -12.02 7.24 4.51
C ALA A 157 -13.13 8.15 3.96
N GLN A 158 -14.39 7.87 4.31
CA GLN A 158 -15.52 8.74 3.97
C GLN A 158 -15.39 10.12 4.62
N SER A 159 -15.01 10.19 5.91
CA SER A 159 -14.78 11.46 6.59
C SER A 159 -13.69 12.29 5.91
N LEU A 160 -12.60 11.64 5.51
CA LEU A 160 -11.49 12.27 4.80
C LEU A 160 -11.93 12.73 3.40
N GLU A 161 -12.75 11.97 2.69
CA GLU A 161 -13.34 12.38 1.40
C GLU A 161 -14.23 13.63 1.53
N TYR A 162 -15.09 13.70 2.56
CA TYR A 162 -15.87 14.90 2.85
C TYR A 162 -14.97 16.11 3.12
N ARG A 163 -13.92 15.94 3.94
CA ARG A 163 -12.97 17.03 4.24
C ARG A 163 -12.19 17.47 3.00
N VAL A 164 -11.84 16.54 2.10
CA VAL A 164 -11.21 16.88 0.81
C VAL A 164 -12.16 17.69 -0.06
N ALA A 165 -13.43 17.30 -0.15
CA ALA A 165 -14.43 18.06 -0.90
C ALA A 165 -14.64 19.48 -0.33
N ASP A 166 -14.69 19.61 1.00
CA ASP A 166 -14.79 20.92 1.67
C ASP A 166 -13.56 21.80 1.39
N LEU A 167 -12.36 21.23 1.48
CA LEU A 167 -11.11 21.96 1.16
C LEU A 167 -11.06 22.38 -0.31
N GLU A 168 -11.54 21.55 -1.23
CA GLU A 168 -11.65 21.91 -2.65
C GLU A 168 -12.64 23.06 -2.88
N HIS A 169 -13.76 23.06 -2.17
CA HIS A 169 -14.75 24.14 -2.24
C HIS A 169 -14.16 25.45 -1.71
N LEU A 170 -13.55 25.42 -0.53
CA LEU A 170 -12.89 26.59 0.07
C LEU A 170 -11.75 27.13 -0.81
N ALA A 171 -11.00 26.24 -1.48
CA ALA A 171 -9.96 26.64 -2.43
C ALA A 171 -10.54 27.33 -3.69
N LYS A 172 -11.70 26.88 -4.18
CA LYS A 172 -12.40 27.53 -5.31
C LYS A 172 -12.97 28.89 -4.91
N ASP A 173 -13.63 28.98 -3.75
CA ASP A 173 -14.22 30.22 -3.24
C ASP A 173 -13.16 31.28 -2.92
N SER A 174 -12.06 30.90 -2.26
CA SER A 174 -10.97 31.83 -1.99
C SER A 174 -10.34 32.36 -3.29
N ARG A 175 -10.28 31.55 -4.34
CA ARG A 175 -9.79 31.96 -5.66
C ARG A 175 -10.74 32.92 -6.38
N SER A 176 -12.05 32.69 -6.33
CA SER A 176 -13.04 33.61 -6.93
C SER A 176 -13.09 34.94 -6.17
N ASN A 177 -13.06 34.89 -4.84
CA ASN A 177 -12.98 36.09 -3.99
C ASN A 177 -11.71 36.89 -4.27
N LEU A 178 -10.55 36.22 -4.40
CA LEU A 178 -9.30 36.90 -4.76
C LEU A 178 -9.40 37.62 -6.11
N LYS A 179 -9.94 36.95 -7.14
CA LYS A 179 -10.13 37.57 -8.45
C LYS A 179 -10.99 38.82 -8.36
N HIS A 180 -12.14 38.74 -7.66
CA HIS A 180 -13.00 39.90 -7.44
C HIS A 180 -12.26 41.04 -6.72
N THR A 181 -11.49 40.75 -5.67
CA THR A 181 -10.74 41.80 -4.95
C THR A 181 -9.65 42.44 -5.80
N VAL A 182 -9.00 41.67 -6.69
CA VAL A 182 -7.99 42.19 -7.62
C VAL A 182 -8.67 43.04 -8.70
N ASP A 183 -9.77 42.56 -9.28
CA ASP A 183 -10.54 43.29 -10.29
C ASP A 183 -11.08 44.61 -9.75
N ASP A 184 -11.64 44.63 -8.54
CA ASP A 184 -12.09 45.85 -7.87
C ASP A 184 -10.95 46.83 -7.61
N ALA A 185 -9.78 46.31 -7.20
CA ALA A 185 -8.62 47.14 -6.95
C ALA A 185 -8.12 47.80 -8.23
N LEU A 186 -7.93 47.02 -9.29
CA LEU A 186 -7.53 47.53 -10.60
C LEU A 186 -8.54 48.54 -11.17
N GLN A 187 -9.84 48.29 -11.03
CA GLN A 187 -10.86 49.26 -11.43
C GLN A 187 -10.79 50.58 -10.65
N SER A 188 -10.48 50.53 -9.35
CA SER A 188 -10.29 51.75 -8.55
C SER A 188 -9.01 52.49 -8.93
N ASP A 189 -7.95 51.76 -9.28
CA ASP A 189 -6.68 52.33 -9.76
C ASP A 189 -6.88 53.00 -11.13
N ASP A 190 -7.62 52.38 -12.05
CA ASP A 190 -7.98 52.96 -13.36
C ASP A 190 -8.77 54.26 -13.21
N ARG A 191 -9.68 54.33 -12.22
CA ARG A 191 -10.41 55.57 -11.91
C ARG A 191 -9.46 56.66 -11.44
N LEU A 192 -8.50 56.32 -10.57
CA LEU A 192 -7.48 57.26 -10.12
C LEU A 192 -6.62 57.74 -11.30
N LEU A 193 -6.11 56.83 -12.13
CA LEU A 193 -5.32 57.16 -13.33
C LEU A 193 -6.10 58.04 -14.30
N SER A 194 -7.39 57.79 -14.50
CA SER A 194 -8.26 58.66 -15.32
C SER A 194 -8.41 60.07 -14.74
N SER A 195 -8.39 60.21 -13.40
CA SER A 195 -8.43 61.51 -12.73
C SER A 195 -7.09 62.25 -12.82
N LEU A 196 -5.97 61.54 -12.71
CA LEU A 196 -4.63 62.10 -12.94
C LEU A 196 -4.45 62.53 -14.40
N GLN A 197 -4.99 61.76 -15.34
CA GLN A 197 -4.97 62.14 -16.75
C GLN A 197 -5.71 63.47 -16.95
N LYS A 198 -6.91 63.64 -16.37
CA LYS A 198 -7.66 64.91 -16.44
C LYS A 198 -6.87 66.07 -15.83
N LEU A 199 -6.25 65.86 -14.67
CA LEU A 199 -5.39 66.86 -14.04
C LEU A 199 -4.20 67.23 -14.95
N GLY A 200 -3.61 66.26 -15.64
CA GLY A 200 -2.57 66.49 -16.64
C GLY A 200 -3.04 67.34 -17.82
N TRP A 201 -4.26 67.10 -18.33
CA TRP A 201 -4.87 67.94 -19.37
C TRP A 201 -5.15 69.37 -18.88
N GLU A 202 -5.57 69.53 -17.63
CA GLU A 202 -5.79 70.84 -17.00
C GLU A 202 -4.47 71.61 -16.83
N LEU A 203 -3.35 70.91 -16.63
CA LEU A 203 -2.04 71.51 -16.43
C LEU A 203 -1.29 71.86 -17.73
N ASP A 204 -1.52 71.10 -18.80
CA ASP A 204 -0.92 71.35 -20.13
C ASP A 204 -1.56 72.56 -20.85
N GLN A 205 -2.79 72.91 -20.48
CA GLN A 205 -3.44 74.12 -20.97
C GLN A 205 -2.80 75.36 -20.33
N GLN A 206 -1.82 75.97 -21.03
CA GLN A 206 -1.40 77.34 -20.73
C GLN A 206 -2.63 78.23 -20.70
N ASP A 207 -2.75 79.04 -19.63
CA ASP A 207 -3.92 79.86 -19.39
C ASP A 207 -4.23 80.70 -20.65
N PRO A 208 -5.37 80.46 -21.33
CA PRO A 208 -5.70 81.18 -22.56
C PRO A 208 -5.79 82.69 -22.30
N GLU A 209 -6.04 83.11 -21.06
CA GLU A 209 -6.03 84.50 -20.66
C GLU A 209 -4.62 85.11 -20.67
N GLU A 210 -3.58 84.37 -20.25
CA GLU A 210 -2.18 84.84 -20.29
C GLU A 210 -1.71 85.04 -21.74
N LYS A 211 -2.05 84.13 -22.66
CA LYS A 211 -1.71 84.29 -24.08
C LYS A 211 -2.40 85.50 -24.71
N GLN A 212 -3.70 85.64 -24.47
CA GLN A 212 -4.48 86.76 -25.01
C GLN A 212 -4.05 88.11 -24.41
N THR A 213 -3.65 88.13 -23.13
CA THR A 213 -3.16 89.38 -22.49
C THR A 213 -1.81 89.79 -23.05
N VAL A 214 -0.89 88.87 -23.32
CA VAL A 214 0.41 89.17 -23.97
C VAL A 214 0.21 89.69 -25.40
N GLU A 215 -0.69 89.08 -26.18
CA GLU A 215 -1.01 89.55 -27.54
C GLU A 215 -1.64 90.95 -27.53
N LYS A 216 -2.63 91.19 -26.66
CA LYS A 216 -3.24 92.52 -26.47
C LYS A 216 -2.22 93.55 -26.03
N LEU A 217 -1.29 93.20 -25.14
CA LEU A 217 -0.23 94.09 -24.68
C LEU A 217 0.71 94.50 -25.83
N ARG A 218 1.12 93.54 -26.66
CA ARG A 218 1.92 93.82 -27.87
C ARG A 218 1.17 94.73 -28.84
N GLU A 219 -0.12 94.47 -29.06
CA GLU A 219 -0.96 95.30 -29.92
C GLU A 219 -1.09 96.75 -29.41
N ILE A 220 -1.33 96.92 -28.11
CA ILE A 220 -1.43 98.24 -27.48
C ILE A 220 -0.09 98.98 -27.54
N CYS A 221 1.04 98.30 -27.30
CA CYS A 221 2.37 98.89 -27.41
C CYS A 221 2.67 99.32 -28.85
N MET A 222 2.34 98.51 -29.85
CA MET A 222 2.48 98.90 -31.27
C MET A 222 1.63 100.12 -31.61
N ARG A 223 0.40 100.19 -31.09
CA ARG A 223 -0.48 101.34 -31.28
C ARG A 223 0.08 102.61 -30.61
N LEU A 224 0.64 102.48 -29.41
CA LEU A 224 1.30 103.56 -28.69
C LEU A 224 2.55 104.07 -29.42
N ILE A 225 3.38 103.17 -29.96
CA ILE A 225 4.55 103.54 -30.78
C ILE A 225 4.08 104.33 -32.02
N LYS A 226 3.04 103.84 -32.71
CA LYS A 226 2.50 104.54 -33.87
C LYS A 226 2.01 105.95 -33.53
N THR A 227 1.20 106.11 -32.48
CA THR A 227 0.67 107.42 -32.10
C THR A 227 1.76 108.37 -31.57
N THR A 228 2.76 107.86 -30.84
CA THR A 228 3.89 108.68 -30.37
C THR A 228 4.77 109.15 -31.54
N VAL A 229 5.06 108.30 -32.51
CA VAL A 229 5.79 108.69 -33.73
C VAL A 229 5.01 109.74 -34.53
N GLU A 230 3.71 109.53 -34.74
CA GLU A 230 2.86 110.48 -35.47
C GLU A 230 2.75 111.83 -34.75
N THR A 231 2.60 111.83 -33.42
CA THR A 231 2.54 113.07 -32.61
C THR A 231 3.87 113.80 -32.55
N LEU A 232 5.01 113.09 -32.48
CA LEU A 232 6.33 113.70 -32.54
C LEU A 232 6.60 114.31 -33.91
N ARG A 233 6.26 113.61 -35.01
CA ARG A 233 6.38 114.14 -36.38
C ARG A 233 5.56 115.41 -36.57
N THR A 234 4.27 115.35 -36.25
CA THR A 234 3.38 116.52 -36.37
C THR A 234 3.80 117.69 -35.47
N ARG A 235 4.35 117.42 -34.27
CA ARG A 235 4.89 118.47 -33.40
C ARG A 235 6.15 119.11 -33.98
N LEU A 236 7.01 118.32 -34.63
CA LEU A 236 8.23 118.79 -35.27
C LEU A 236 7.90 119.63 -36.51
N ASP A 237 7.00 119.15 -37.37
CA ASP A 237 6.44 119.92 -38.50
C ASP A 237 5.85 121.25 -38.03
N ARG A 238 5.08 121.24 -36.93
CA ARG A 238 4.52 122.47 -36.35
C ARG A 238 5.61 123.44 -35.90
N ILE A 239 6.63 122.96 -35.19
CA ILE A 239 7.73 123.82 -34.70
C ILE A 239 8.55 124.37 -35.87
N TYR A 240 8.81 123.56 -36.90
CA TYR A 240 9.50 123.99 -38.11
C TYR A 240 8.74 125.11 -38.82
N LEU A 241 7.43 124.93 -39.05
CA LEU A 241 6.57 125.95 -39.66
C LEU A 241 6.44 127.21 -38.77
N GLU A 242 6.33 127.05 -37.45
CA GLU A 242 6.30 128.17 -36.50
C GLU A 242 7.62 128.95 -36.51
N ALA A 243 8.76 128.28 -36.62
CA ALA A 243 10.08 128.91 -36.71
C ALA A 243 10.24 129.70 -38.02
N ILE A 244 9.78 129.17 -39.15
CA ILE A 244 9.76 129.89 -40.44
C ILE A 244 8.88 131.13 -40.32
N LEU A 245 7.65 130.99 -39.81
CA LEU A 245 6.73 132.13 -39.64
C LEU A 245 7.25 133.17 -38.65
N ALA A 246 7.96 132.75 -37.60
CA ALA A 246 8.59 133.65 -36.64
C ALA A 246 9.76 134.41 -37.28
N ALA A 247 10.58 133.74 -38.09
CA ALA A 247 11.65 134.36 -38.87
C ALA A 247 11.11 135.41 -39.84
N GLU A 248 10.04 135.09 -40.59
CA GLU A 248 9.38 136.02 -41.51
C GLU A 248 8.78 137.26 -40.82
N ARG A 249 8.19 137.10 -39.62
CA ARG A 249 7.58 138.22 -38.86
C ARG A 249 8.61 139.12 -38.16
N SER A 250 9.80 138.60 -37.86
CA SER A 250 10.81 139.31 -37.06
C SER A 250 11.64 140.34 -37.85
N GLY A 251 11.65 140.29 -39.19
CA GLY A 251 12.31 141.29 -40.03
C GLY A 251 13.84 141.40 -39.91
N ASP A 252 14.50 140.54 -39.14
CA ASP A 252 15.97 140.49 -39.01
C ASP A 252 16.58 139.64 -40.13
N VAL A 253 16.65 140.22 -41.33
CA VAL A 253 17.20 139.55 -42.51
C VAL A 253 18.73 139.68 -42.53
N LYS A 254 19.41 138.77 -41.82
CA LYS A 254 20.46 138.01 -42.52
C LYS A 254 19.75 136.81 -43.09
N SER A 255 19.51 136.81 -44.39
CA SER A 255 18.98 135.63 -45.09
C SER A 255 19.79 134.43 -44.61
N ALA A 256 19.18 133.53 -43.85
CA ALA A 256 19.75 132.22 -43.59
C ALA A 256 20.24 131.70 -44.94
N SER A 257 21.52 131.35 -45.03
CA SER A 257 22.09 130.89 -46.29
C SER A 257 21.22 129.74 -46.79
N SER A 258 21.01 129.62 -48.10
CA SER A 258 20.35 128.43 -48.65
C SER A 258 21.02 127.12 -48.18
N GLY A 259 22.29 127.17 -47.74
CA GLY A 259 22.97 126.07 -47.08
C GLY A 259 22.50 125.76 -45.66
N ASP A 260 22.10 126.76 -44.87
CA ASP A 260 21.65 126.57 -43.48
C ASP A 260 20.26 125.94 -43.42
N VAL A 261 19.37 126.33 -44.36
CA VAL A 261 18.04 125.71 -44.51
C VAL A 261 18.17 124.26 -44.94
N LYS A 262 19.06 123.95 -45.89
CA LYS A 262 19.33 122.57 -46.32
C LYS A 262 19.95 121.72 -45.22
N ALA A 263 20.87 122.29 -44.43
CA ALA A 263 21.42 121.59 -43.27
C ALA A 263 20.33 121.27 -42.24
N LEU A 264 19.41 122.20 -41.97
CA LEU A 264 18.27 121.96 -41.09
C LEU A 264 17.28 120.92 -41.66
N GLU A 265 17.06 120.90 -42.97
CA GLU A 265 16.25 119.87 -43.65
C GLU A 265 16.91 118.49 -43.53
N GLU A 266 18.22 118.38 -43.76
CA GLU A 266 18.99 117.14 -43.58
C GLU A 266 18.98 116.65 -42.12
N GLU A 267 19.15 117.56 -41.15
CA GLU A 267 19.06 117.25 -39.72
C GLU A 267 17.64 116.78 -39.32
N LEU A 268 16.61 117.38 -39.92
CA LEU A 268 15.21 117.03 -39.68
C LEU A 268 14.84 115.68 -40.30
N GLU A 269 15.35 115.37 -41.49
CA GLU A 269 15.25 114.04 -42.11
C GLU A 269 15.99 112.97 -41.29
N SER A 270 17.18 113.28 -40.78
CA SER A 270 17.91 112.41 -39.85
C SER A 270 17.09 112.14 -38.60
N LEU A 271 16.51 113.18 -38.00
CA LEU A 271 15.67 113.06 -36.81
C LEU A 271 14.39 112.25 -37.09
N TYR A 272 13.79 112.35 -38.28
CA TYR A 272 12.65 111.50 -38.67
C TYR A 272 12.99 110.02 -38.80
N SER A 273 14.22 109.70 -39.18
CA SER A 273 14.70 108.32 -39.23
C SER A 273 14.93 107.73 -37.82
N GLU A 274 15.30 108.58 -36.86
CA GLU A 274 15.61 108.17 -35.47
C GLU A 274 14.36 108.11 -34.56
N ILE A 275 13.31 108.88 -34.84
CA ILE A 275 12.10 108.93 -34.01
C ILE A 275 11.44 107.55 -33.84
N LEU A 276 11.37 106.73 -34.90
CA LEU A 276 10.73 105.42 -34.83
C LEU A 276 11.52 104.42 -33.96
N PRO A 277 12.83 104.18 -34.20
CA PRO A 277 13.65 103.34 -33.32
C PRO A 277 13.64 103.77 -31.86
N VAL A 278 13.71 105.08 -31.59
CA VAL A 278 13.70 105.60 -30.21
C VAL A 278 12.34 105.41 -29.55
N ALA A 279 11.23 105.64 -30.27
CA ALA A 279 9.88 105.39 -29.76
C ALA A 279 9.63 103.89 -29.50
N GLN A 280 10.14 103.01 -30.37
CA GLN A 280 10.11 101.57 -30.17
C GLN A 280 10.86 101.18 -28.90
N MET A 281 12.12 101.57 -28.76
CA MET A 281 12.92 101.28 -27.56
C MET A 281 12.28 101.85 -26.29
N SER A 282 11.74 103.07 -26.34
CA SER A 282 11.07 103.70 -25.21
C SER A 282 9.81 102.93 -24.78
N ALA A 283 8.95 102.57 -25.72
CA ALA A 283 7.72 101.83 -25.42
C ALA A 283 8.03 100.40 -24.95
N GLU A 284 9.04 99.77 -25.55
CA GLU A 284 9.51 98.44 -25.13
C GLU A 284 10.03 98.48 -23.69
N GLN A 285 10.90 99.43 -23.35
CA GLN A 285 11.52 99.53 -22.04
C GLN A 285 10.54 100.00 -20.95
N GLN A 286 9.65 100.95 -21.25
CA GLN A 286 8.73 101.52 -20.24
C GLN A 286 7.48 100.66 -20.01
N HIS A 287 7.00 99.95 -21.03
CA HIS A 287 5.68 99.31 -20.97
C HIS A 287 5.72 97.81 -21.28
N LEU A 288 6.45 97.39 -22.33
CA LEU A 288 6.44 95.99 -22.76
C LEU A 288 7.26 95.10 -21.82
N GLU A 289 8.51 95.44 -21.53
CA GLU A 289 9.37 94.64 -20.65
C GLU A 289 8.84 94.52 -19.22
N PRO A 290 8.38 95.60 -18.54
CA PRO A 290 7.84 95.48 -17.19
C PRO A 290 6.56 94.65 -17.15
N ALA A 291 5.71 94.78 -18.17
CA ALA A 291 4.50 93.99 -18.27
C ALA A 291 4.82 92.50 -18.52
N LEU A 292 5.74 92.18 -19.43
CA LEU A 292 6.20 90.79 -19.63
C LEU A 292 6.80 90.21 -18.35
N LYS A 293 7.64 90.96 -17.63
CA LYS A 293 8.16 90.52 -16.32
C LYS A 293 7.04 90.27 -15.29
N SER A 294 5.98 91.06 -15.32
CA SER A 294 4.81 90.82 -14.46
C SER A 294 4.01 89.58 -14.90
N THR A 295 3.90 89.33 -16.20
CA THR A 295 3.28 88.09 -16.73
C THR A 295 4.13 86.87 -16.39
N ASP A 296 5.46 86.97 -16.47
CA ASP A 296 6.39 85.92 -16.07
C ASP A 296 6.34 85.67 -14.55
N SER A 297 6.08 86.70 -13.74
CA SER A 297 5.84 86.51 -12.30
C SER A 297 4.51 85.80 -12.02
N HIS A 298 3.50 85.99 -12.90
CA HIS A 298 2.22 85.28 -12.83
C HIS A 298 2.37 83.83 -13.32
N SER A 299 3.19 83.58 -14.33
CA SER A 299 3.58 82.22 -14.74
C SER A 299 4.38 81.51 -13.65
N GLY A 300 5.06 82.23 -12.76
CA GLY A 300 5.58 81.67 -11.51
C GLY A 300 4.50 81.03 -10.61
N GLN A 301 3.27 81.57 -10.61
CA GLN A 301 2.13 80.97 -9.89
C GLN A 301 1.57 79.74 -10.62
N SER A 302 1.59 79.71 -11.95
CA SER A 302 1.23 78.51 -12.71
C SER A 302 2.27 77.40 -12.56
N ILE A 303 3.57 77.74 -12.45
CA ILE A 303 4.64 76.82 -12.06
C ILE A 303 4.45 76.29 -10.63
N HIS A 304 3.99 77.12 -9.70
CA HIS A 304 3.70 76.62 -8.35
C HIS A 304 2.51 75.66 -8.33
N ARG A 305 1.44 75.96 -9.10
CA ARG A 305 0.31 75.04 -9.29
C ARG A 305 0.75 73.74 -9.96
N SER A 306 1.64 73.80 -10.96
CA SER A 306 2.19 72.62 -11.61
C SER A 306 3.06 71.79 -10.67
N ALA A 307 3.89 72.43 -9.84
CA ALA A 307 4.70 71.75 -8.84
C ALA A 307 3.84 70.98 -7.82
N VAL A 308 2.75 71.60 -7.33
CA VAL A 308 1.80 70.95 -6.40
C VAL A 308 1.01 69.82 -7.09
N ALA A 309 0.63 70.01 -8.36
CA ALA A 309 -0.03 68.96 -9.13
C ALA A 309 0.91 67.78 -9.39
N VAL A 310 2.18 68.04 -9.69
CA VAL A 310 3.21 67.00 -9.90
C VAL A 310 3.50 66.26 -8.60
N SER A 311 3.62 66.94 -7.45
CA SER A 311 3.79 66.24 -6.17
C SER A 311 2.57 65.38 -5.83
N TYR A 312 1.35 65.85 -6.13
CA TYR A 312 0.15 65.04 -5.96
C TYR A 312 0.11 63.82 -6.90
N VAL A 313 0.54 63.97 -8.15
CA VAL A 313 0.69 62.85 -9.09
C VAL A 313 1.71 61.84 -8.57
N ASP A 314 2.86 62.30 -8.07
CA ASP A 314 3.92 61.49 -7.49
C ASP A 314 3.40 60.67 -6.29
N GLU A 315 2.75 61.34 -5.32
CA GLU A 315 2.12 60.68 -4.17
C GLU A 315 1.05 59.65 -4.58
N CYS A 316 0.26 59.95 -5.62
CA CYS A 316 -0.71 59.01 -6.15
C CYS A 316 -0.05 57.80 -6.83
N LEU A 317 1.03 58.00 -7.57
CA LEU A 317 1.77 56.92 -8.22
C LEU A 317 2.47 56.03 -7.18
N ASP A 318 3.06 56.61 -6.14
CA ASP A 318 3.61 55.88 -5.00
C ASP A 318 2.52 55.05 -4.30
N HIS A 319 1.33 55.64 -4.09
CA HIS A 319 0.20 54.92 -3.51
C HIS A 319 -0.24 53.73 -4.38
N LEU A 320 -0.27 53.90 -5.71
CA LEU A 320 -0.59 52.81 -6.65
C LEU A 320 0.49 51.71 -6.61
N LEU A 321 1.77 52.08 -6.56
CA LEU A 321 2.88 51.12 -6.47
C LEU A 321 2.82 50.32 -5.17
N ASP A 322 2.68 50.98 -4.02
CA ASP A 322 2.55 50.33 -2.71
C ASP A 322 1.37 49.36 -2.68
N ARG A 323 0.23 49.79 -3.23
CA ARG A 323 -0.97 48.96 -3.30
C ARG A 323 -0.79 47.74 -4.21
N ILE A 324 -0.15 47.90 -5.37
CA ILE A 324 0.15 46.79 -6.29
C ILE A 324 1.13 45.80 -5.64
N CYS A 325 2.16 46.29 -4.95
CA CYS A 325 3.11 45.44 -4.20
C CYS A 325 2.38 44.62 -3.11
N LEU A 326 1.52 45.25 -2.31
CA LEU A 326 0.73 44.56 -1.30
C LEU A 326 -0.22 43.52 -1.91
N LEU A 327 -0.88 43.85 -3.02
CA LEU A 327 -1.73 42.90 -3.75
C LEU A 327 -0.92 41.73 -4.30
N ALA A 328 0.27 41.97 -4.83
CA ALA A 328 1.16 40.94 -5.33
C ALA A 328 1.59 39.97 -4.22
N ASP A 329 2.03 40.48 -3.07
CA ASP A 329 2.38 39.66 -1.90
C ASP A 329 1.19 38.81 -1.42
N ARG A 330 -0.01 39.40 -1.41
CA ARG A 330 -1.24 38.69 -1.04
C ARG A 330 -1.62 37.60 -2.06
N VAL A 331 -1.41 37.85 -3.34
CA VAL A 331 -1.64 36.84 -4.40
C VAL A 331 -0.61 35.72 -4.28
N GLU A 332 0.66 36.02 -3.99
CA GLU A 332 1.72 35.04 -3.82
C GLU A 332 1.48 34.13 -2.60
N THR A 333 1.16 34.72 -1.45
CA THR A 333 0.80 33.96 -0.24
C THR A 333 -0.41 33.05 -0.51
N LEU A 334 -1.48 33.55 -1.13
CA LEU A 334 -2.63 32.73 -1.50
C LEU A 334 -2.30 31.63 -2.52
N LYS A 335 -1.42 31.90 -3.49
CA LYS A 335 -0.92 30.89 -4.42
C LYS A 335 -0.15 29.79 -3.71
N SER A 336 0.70 30.15 -2.74
CA SER A 336 1.43 29.17 -1.92
C SER A 336 0.48 28.31 -1.07
N HIS A 337 -0.54 28.93 -0.46
CA HIS A 337 -1.60 28.22 0.26
C HIS A 337 -2.39 27.29 -0.67
N HIS A 338 -2.73 27.76 -1.88
CA HIS A 338 -3.43 26.93 -2.86
C HIS A 338 -2.57 25.72 -3.28
N ALA A 339 -1.28 25.91 -3.53
CA ALA A 339 -0.37 24.80 -3.84
C ALA A 339 -0.27 23.78 -2.69
N ALA A 340 -0.17 24.26 -1.44
CA ALA A 340 -0.16 23.40 -0.26
C ALA A 340 -1.48 22.62 -0.10
N THR A 341 -2.63 23.30 -0.20
CA THR A 341 -3.95 22.64 -0.14
C THR A 341 -4.13 21.63 -1.26
N SER A 342 -3.71 21.95 -2.48
CA SER A 342 -3.73 21.01 -3.61
C SER A 342 -2.84 19.80 -3.37
N SER A 343 -1.66 19.98 -2.76
CA SER A 343 -0.78 18.87 -2.39
C SER A 343 -1.44 17.98 -1.34
N ILE A 344 -2.06 18.55 -0.31
CA ILE A 344 -2.77 17.82 0.74
C ILE A 344 -3.97 17.06 0.14
N ILE A 345 -4.71 17.68 -0.77
CA ILE A 345 -5.82 17.03 -1.49
C ILE A 345 -5.30 15.86 -2.33
N ALA A 346 -4.17 16.03 -3.03
CA ALA A 346 -3.57 14.96 -3.84
C ALA A 346 -3.09 13.79 -2.98
N THR A 347 -2.41 14.05 -1.86
CA THR A 347 -1.97 13.00 -0.93
C THR A 347 -3.17 12.29 -0.30
N ALA A 348 -4.17 13.04 0.16
CA ALA A 348 -5.41 12.49 0.73
C ALA A 348 -6.15 11.59 -0.28
N LYS A 349 -6.30 12.02 -1.54
CA LYS A 349 -6.90 11.18 -2.60
C LYS A 349 -6.07 9.94 -2.90
N SER A 350 -4.73 10.03 -2.86
CA SER A 350 -3.86 8.88 -3.05
C SER A 350 -3.98 7.86 -1.89
N GLU A 351 -4.14 8.32 -0.66
CA GLU A 351 -4.33 7.48 0.54
C GLU A 351 -5.70 6.79 0.54
N VAL A 352 -6.77 7.48 0.13
CA VAL A 352 -8.09 6.88 -0.06
C VAL A 352 -8.07 5.83 -1.16
N SER A 353 -7.39 6.12 -2.28
CA SER A 353 -7.29 5.18 -3.40
C SER A 353 -6.41 3.96 -3.06
N ALA A 354 -5.36 4.13 -2.25
CA ALA A 354 -4.50 3.06 -1.79
C ALA A 354 -5.20 2.15 -0.77
N SER A 355 -6.04 2.72 0.12
CA SER A 355 -6.78 1.96 1.14
C SER A 355 -7.87 1.05 0.55
N LEU A 356 -8.34 1.33 -0.68
CA LEU A 356 -9.35 0.54 -1.38
C LEU A 356 -8.77 -0.55 -2.29
N SER A 357 -7.45 -0.63 -2.46
CA SER A 357 -6.85 -1.75 -3.20
C SER A 357 -6.72 -2.94 -2.26
N PRO A 358 -7.44 -4.06 -2.48
CA PRO A 358 -7.22 -5.27 -1.71
C PRO A 358 -5.82 -5.78 -2.07
N GLU A 359 -4.85 -5.45 -1.23
CA GLU A 359 -3.49 -5.88 -1.38
C GLU A 359 -3.48 -7.42 -1.47
N LYS A 360 -2.87 -7.88 -2.56
CA LYS A 360 -2.73 -9.28 -2.97
C LYS A 360 -2.38 -10.15 -1.75
N LYS A 361 -3.17 -11.21 -1.55
CA LYS A 361 -2.92 -12.37 -0.66
C LYS A 361 -1.51 -12.34 -0.05
N ALA A 362 -1.39 -11.68 1.11
CA ALA A 362 -0.20 -11.80 1.93
C ALA A 362 0.00 -13.28 2.21
N THR A 363 1.13 -13.80 1.75
CA THR A 363 1.68 -15.10 2.13
C THR A 363 1.61 -15.22 3.64
N LYS A 364 1.03 -16.34 4.09
CA LYS A 364 0.86 -16.70 5.50
C LYS A 364 2.12 -16.31 6.30
N PRO A 365 2.05 -15.41 7.29
CA PRO A 365 3.15 -15.28 8.23
C PRO A 365 3.24 -16.60 9.01
N ALA A 366 4.38 -17.26 8.90
CA ALA A 366 4.73 -18.37 9.78
C ALA A 366 4.58 -17.88 11.22
N PHE A 367 3.79 -18.62 12.00
CA PHE A 367 3.58 -18.37 13.43
C PHE A 367 4.94 -18.20 14.13
N PRO A 368 5.21 -17.08 14.83
CA PRO A 368 6.28 -17.08 15.80
C PRO A 368 5.84 -17.97 16.97
N ALA A 369 6.60 -19.04 17.20
CA ALA A 369 6.49 -19.85 18.39
C ALA A 369 6.59 -18.94 19.63
N SER A 370 5.63 -19.09 20.53
CA SER A 370 5.60 -18.46 21.85
C SER A 370 6.88 -18.74 22.65
N PRO A 371 7.51 -17.74 23.31
CA PRO A 371 8.53 -18.04 24.28
C PRO A 371 7.88 -18.55 25.57
N VAL A 372 8.36 -19.71 26.00
CA VAL A 372 7.99 -20.41 27.23
C VAL A 372 8.20 -19.51 28.45
N ARG A 373 7.20 -19.56 29.33
CA ARG A 373 7.16 -19.03 30.70
C ARG A 373 8.51 -19.17 31.44
N ASN A 374 9.07 -18.05 31.88
CA ASN A 374 9.85 -18.01 33.12
C ASN A 374 9.00 -17.43 34.24
N ARG A 375 8.65 -18.30 35.19
CA ARG A 375 8.02 -17.98 36.47
C ARG A 375 9.06 -17.34 37.39
N HIS A 376 8.86 -16.07 37.75
CA HIS A 376 9.27 -15.57 39.07
C HIS A 376 8.20 -14.59 39.58
N PRO A 377 7.67 -14.77 40.80
CA PRO A 377 6.70 -13.86 41.37
C PRO A 377 7.40 -12.75 42.17
N SER A 378 6.78 -11.57 42.14
CA SER A 378 6.87 -10.42 43.07
C SER A 378 7.95 -9.35 42.83
N PRO A 379 7.80 -8.11 43.35
CA PRO A 379 6.59 -7.39 43.79
C PRO A 379 6.47 -5.95 43.23
N ILE A 380 5.25 -5.43 43.31
CA ILE A 380 4.83 -4.01 43.42
C ILE A 380 5.98 -3.00 43.64
N ARG A 381 6.23 -2.13 42.66
CA ARG A 381 6.82 -0.79 42.85
C ARG A 381 5.93 0.22 42.11
N ARG A 382 5.01 0.85 42.84
CA ARG A 382 5.13 2.23 43.34
C ARG A 382 5.22 3.25 42.21
N ILE A 383 4.03 3.63 41.74
CA ILE A 383 3.71 4.97 41.24
C ILE A 383 4.20 5.97 42.29
N ARG A 384 5.19 6.79 41.91
CA ARG A 384 5.61 7.94 42.70
C ARG A 384 4.75 9.13 42.28
N ALA A 385 3.72 9.39 43.08
CA ALA A 385 3.08 10.70 43.17
C ALA A 385 3.87 11.61 44.13
N ASN A 386 3.60 12.92 44.02
CA ASN A 386 3.97 14.04 44.90
C ASN A 386 5.39 14.62 44.72
N THR A 387 5.61 15.94 44.57
CA THR A 387 4.88 17.17 44.99
C THR A 387 5.30 18.33 44.06
N GLY A 388 4.58 19.43 43.77
CA GLY A 388 3.34 20.06 44.21
C GLY A 388 3.33 21.47 43.56
N SER A 389 2.24 21.93 42.95
CA SER A 389 1.40 22.93 43.61
C SER A 389 0.02 22.98 42.96
N ARG A 390 -0.96 23.15 43.83
CA ARG A 390 -2.39 23.13 43.63
C ARG A 390 -2.86 24.47 43.07
N ARG A 391 -3.61 24.48 41.97
CA ARG A 391 -4.85 25.28 41.83
C ARG A 391 -5.81 24.60 40.84
N GLY A 392 -6.99 24.28 41.35
CA GLY A 392 -8.25 24.46 40.63
C GLY A 392 -8.67 23.42 39.58
N ASN A 393 -9.49 22.46 40.02
CA ASN A 393 -10.50 21.81 39.19
C ASN A 393 -11.24 22.83 38.28
N ARG A 394 -11.25 22.58 36.97
CA ARG A 394 -12.45 22.80 36.13
C ARG A 394 -12.37 21.94 34.87
N ARG A 395 -12.96 20.75 34.96
CA ARG A 395 -13.71 20.16 33.85
C ARG A 395 -14.79 21.17 33.47
N ARG A 396 -14.62 21.88 32.36
CA ARG A 396 -15.70 22.48 31.58
C ARG A 396 -15.27 22.53 30.12
N SER A 397 -16.01 21.80 29.31
CA SER A 397 -16.32 22.19 27.93
C SER A 397 -16.73 23.66 27.89
N SER A 398 -16.35 24.34 26.80
CA SER A 398 -16.60 25.75 26.44
C SER A 398 -15.87 26.83 27.23
N GLY A 399 -14.94 27.51 26.54
CA GLY A 399 -14.25 28.70 27.01
C GLY A 399 -12.90 28.87 26.31
N ILE A 400 -12.92 29.41 25.08
CA ILE A 400 -11.75 30.08 24.49
C ILE A 400 -11.41 31.23 25.44
N LEU A 401 -10.36 31.03 26.24
CA LEU A 401 -9.55 32.12 26.77
C LEU A 401 -8.35 32.17 25.85
N ASP A 402 -8.07 33.35 25.30
CA ASP A 402 -6.91 33.64 24.45
C ASP A 402 -5.62 33.33 25.22
N GLU A 403 -5.20 32.06 25.17
CA GLU A 403 -3.86 31.68 25.53
C GLU A 403 -2.97 32.01 24.33
N PRO A 404 -1.89 32.80 24.52
CA PRO A 404 -1.04 33.20 23.41
C PRO A 404 -0.55 31.95 22.67
N ALA A 405 -0.71 31.94 21.33
CA ALA A 405 -0.49 30.76 20.49
C ALA A 405 0.86 30.07 20.74
N ILE A 406 1.87 30.84 21.14
CA ILE A 406 3.21 30.34 21.47
C ILE A 406 3.19 29.44 22.71
N GLU A 407 2.45 29.78 23.77
CA GLU A 407 2.39 28.96 24.99
C GLU A 407 1.60 27.67 24.77
N ALA A 408 0.54 27.72 23.95
CA ALA A 408 -0.20 26.54 23.52
C ALA A 408 0.68 25.58 22.68
N LEU A 409 1.51 26.13 21.78
CA LEU A 409 2.47 25.38 20.98
C LEU A 409 3.60 24.78 21.84
N LEU A 410 4.13 25.53 22.80
CA LEU A 410 5.15 25.02 23.71
C LEU A 410 4.60 23.88 24.57
N ARG A 411 3.34 23.97 25.00
CA ARG A 411 2.67 22.89 25.74
C ARG A 411 2.38 21.67 24.88
N SER A 412 1.92 21.84 23.64
CA SER A 412 1.69 20.72 22.71
C SER A 412 3.00 20.01 22.35
N LEU A 413 4.11 20.76 22.31
CA LEU A 413 5.45 20.23 22.11
C LEU A 413 6.11 19.75 23.40
N ALA A 414 5.45 19.79 24.57
CA ALA A 414 6.00 19.44 25.88
C ALA A 414 7.33 20.16 26.21
N LEU A 415 7.44 21.43 25.83
CA LEU A 415 8.58 22.31 26.08
C LEU A 415 8.27 23.24 27.26
N THR A 416 9.13 23.23 28.28
CA THR A 416 9.05 24.17 29.40
C THR A 416 10.11 25.25 29.23
N LEU A 417 9.68 26.47 28.90
CA LEU A 417 10.56 27.64 28.90
C LEU A 417 10.55 28.34 30.26
N PRO A 418 11.62 29.06 30.62
CA PRO A 418 11.62 29.94 31.78
C PRO A 418 10.50 31.00 31.68
N PRO A 419 9.82 31.34 32.81
CA PRO A 419 8.71 32.30 32.84
C PRO A 419 9.13 33.68 32.29
N ALA A 420 8.18 34.41 31.71
CA ALA A 420 8.44 35.65 30.96
C ALA A 420 8.91 36.81 31.83
N GLU A 421 8.67 36.70 33.13
CA GLU A 421 8.99 37.72 34.11
C GLU A 421 10.46 37.64 34.57
N ASP A 422 11.12 36.48 34.41
CA ASP A 422 12.44 36.21 35.01
C ASP A 422 13.58 36.00 34.00
N ALA A 423 13.28 35.83 32.71
CA ALA A 423 14.28 35.44 31.71
C ALA A 423 14.37 36.42 30.54
N THR A 424 15.61 36.76 30.18
CA THR A 424 15.88 37.57 28.99
C THR A 424 15.48 36.82 27.72
N ALA A 425 15.12 37.56 26.67
CA ALA A 425 14.79 36.97 25.36
C ALA A 425 15.92 36.06 24.85
N GLN A 426 17.18 36.39 25.18
CA GLN A 426 18.35 35.63 24.79
C GLN A 426 18.45 34.26 25.49
N GLU A 427 18.15 34.18 26.79
CA GLU A 427 18.12 32.91 27.55
C GLU A 427 17.02 31.96 27.04
N ARG A 428 15.88 32.54 26.64
CA ARG A 428 14.77 31.79 26.02
C ARG A 428 15.18 31.22 24.67
N THR A 429 15.82 32.02 23.82
CA THR A 429 16.34 31.53 22.54
C THR A 429 17.42 30.47 22.71
N SER A 430 18.31 30.58 23.70
CA SER A 430 19.31 29.54 23.97
C SER A 430 18.70 28.25 24.49
N SER A 431 17.66 28.33 25.33
CA SER A 431 16.95 27.13 25.80
C SER A 431 16.22 26.41 24.67
N LEU A 432 15.60 27.16 23.74
CA LEU A 432 14.98 26.58 22.55
C LEU A 432 16.03 25.98 21.61
N ALA A 433 17.14 26.67 21.38
CA ALA A 433 18.24 26.16 20.56
C ALA A 433 18.83 24.87 21.14
N GLN A 434 18.99 24.80 22.47
CA GLN A 434 19.42 23.58 23.15
C GLN A 434 18.41 22.45 22.93
N VAL A 435 17.12 22.68 23.14
CA VAL A 435 16.12 21.62 22.95
C VAL A 435 16.02 21.18 21.48
N VAL A 436 16.16 22.10 20.53
CA VAL A 436 16.24 21.74 19.10
C VAL A 436 17.46 20.84 18.86
N SER A 437 18.64 21.20 19.39
CA SER A 437 19.84 20.37 19.26
C SER A 437 19.73 19.00 19.94
N GLU A 438 19.06 18.91 21.10
CA GLU A 438 18.81 17.64 21.79
C GLU A 438 17.80 16.77 21.03
N ARG A 439 16.83 17.39 20.36
CA ARG A 439 15.87 16.64 19.54
C ARG A 439 16.49 16.18 18.24
N THR A 440 17.30 17.00 17.57
CA THR A 440 17.99 16.60 16.34
C THR A 440 18.96 15.46 16.62
N THR A 441 19.75 15.53 17.69
CA THR A 441 20.64 14.42 18.11
C THR A 441 19.87 13.15 18.45
N LYS A 442 18.76 13.25 19.19
CA LYS A 442 17.89 12.08 19.44
C LYS A 442 17.31 11.50 18.15
N THR A 443 16.89 12.32 17.19
CA THR A 443 16.40 11.82 15.91
C THR A 443 17.50 11.11 15.14
N THR A 444 18.72 11.66 15.10
CA THR A 444 19.85 10.99 14.44
C THR A 444 20.23 9.68 15.11
N ASP A 445 20.16 9.61 16.45
CA ASP A 445 20.40 8.37 17.19
C ASP A 445 19.33 7.32 16.94
N VAL A 446 18.05 7.71 16.90
CA VAL A 446 16.93 6.81 16.58
C VAL A 446 17.06 6.30 15.14
N THR A 447 17.39 7.16 14.17
CA THR A 447 17.60 6.72 12.79
C THR A 447 18.78 5.79 12.66
N ARG A 448 19.89 6.07 13.37
CA ARG A 448 21.08 5.21 13.38
C ARG A 448 20.76 3.84 14.00
N ASN A 449 20.09 3.82 15.15
CA ASN A 449 19.69 2.57 15.81
C ASN A 449 18.70 1.76 14.97
N ALA A 450 17.73 2.43 14.33
CA ALA A 450 16.84 1.77 13.39
C ALA A 450 17.63 1.12 12.25
N GLN A 451 18.56 1.85 11.63
CA GLN A 451 19.43 1.34 10.57
C GLN A 451 20.28 0.14 11.06
N GLU A 452 20.97 0.26 12.19
CA GLU A 452 21.77 -0.82 12.78
C GLU A 452 20.92 -2.08 13.04
N ASN A 453 19.68 -1.91 13.52
CA ASN A 453 18.77 -3.03 13.75
C ASN A 453 18.27 -3.64 12.43
N TYR A 454 17.99 -2.84 11.41
CA TYR A 454 17.66 -3.34 10.07
C TYR A 454 18.83 -4.11 9.46
N GLU A 455 20.05 -3.58 9.56
CA GLU A 455 21.27 -4.25 9.11
C GLU A 455 21.45 -5.58 9.85
N ALA A 456 21.35 -5.60 11.19
CA ALA A 456 21.48 -6.82 11.98
C ALA A 456 20.42 -7.89 11.64
N ILE A 457 19.16 -7.50 11.42
CA ILE A 457 18.10 -8.42 11.03
C ILE A 457 18.35 -8.95 9.61
N THR A 458 18.75 -8.09 8.68
CA THR A 458 18.99 -8.50 7.29
C THR A 458 20.20 -9.43 7.19
N THR A 459 21.29 -9.16 7.89
CA THR A 459 22.46 -10.06 7.94
C THR A 459 22.09 -11.41 8.55
N ALA A 460 21.34 -11.44 9.66
CA ALA A 460 20.89 -12.69 10.25
C ALA A 460 20.01 -13.51 9.30
N ARG A 461 19.13 -12.86 8.52
CA ARG A 461 18.33 -13.55 7.51
C ARG A 461 19.15 -14.03 6.32
N LEU A 462 20.15 -13.26 5.89
CA LEU A 462 21.06 -13.69 4.83
C LEU A 462 21.92 -14.87 5.30
N ASP A 463 22.37 -14.89 6.55
CA ASP A 463 23.10 -16.02 7.13
C ASP A 463 22.21 -17.27 7.26
N ASP A 464 20.97 -17.13 7.73
CA ASP A 464 19.98 -18.22 7.77
C ASP A 464 19.73 -18.80 6.37
N THR A 465 19.55 -17.94 5.36
CA THR A 465 19.32 -18.37 3.97
C THR A 465 20.56 -19.05 3.39
N ARG A 466 21.76 -18.54 3.68
CA ARG A 466 23.02 -19.17 3.28
C ARG A 466 23.17 -20.55 3.90
N LEU A 467 22.84 -20.70 5.18
CA LEU A 467 22.86 -21.99 5.87
C LEU A 467 21.82 -22.94 5.27
N ALA A 468 20.60 -22.47 4.98
CA ALA A 468 19.57 -23.28 4.32
C ALA A 468 20.02 -23.75 2.92
N ILE A 469 20.66 -22.87 2.13
CA ILE A 469 21.21 -23.23 0.82
C ILE A 469 22.35 -24.25 0.97
N GLN A 470 23.22 -24.09 1.97
CA GLN A 470 24.27 -25.06 2.28
C GLN A 470 23.67 -26.42 2.65
N LEU A 471 22.66 -26.47 3.53
CA LEU A 471 21.98 -27.72 3.89
C LEU A 471 21.29 -28.37 2.70
N LEU A 472 20.63 -27.60 1.83
CA LEU A 472 20.02 -28.13 0.60
C LEU A 472 21.08 -28.68 -0.36
N ARG A 473 22.20 -27.96 -0.51
CA ARG A 473 23.34 -28.42 -1.31
C ARG A 473 23.91 -29.71 -0.71
N ASP A 474 24.10 -29.75 0.59
CA ASP A 474 24.64 -30.91 1.29
C ASP A 474 23.67 -32.10 1.23
N SER A 475 22.35 -31.89 1.29
CA SER A 475 21.37 -32.96 1.10
C SER A 475 21.36 -33.50 -0.32
N VAL A 476 21.46 -32.62 -1.33
CA VAL A 476 21.54 -33.04 -2.74
C VAL A 476 22.86 -33.75 -3.04
N LEU A 477 23.95 -33.35 -2.39
CA LEU A 477 25.25 -34.00 -2.54
C LEU A 477 25.38 -35.28 -1.69
N ALA A 478 24.63 -35.42 -0.58
CA ALA A 478 24.65 -36.62 0.26
C ALA A 478 24.15 -37.87 -0.48
N GLU A 479 23.25 -37.69 -1.44
CA GLU A 479 22.74 -38.77 -2.30
C GLU A 479 23.65 -39.05 -3.51
N SER A 480 24.71 -38.27 -3.73
CA SER A 480 25.67 -38.47 -4.82
C SER A 480 27.01 -39.01 -4.32
N PRO A 481 27.49 -40.17 -4.82
CA PRO A 481 28.73 -40.76 -4.35
C PRO A 481 30.00 -40.01 -4.81
N PHE A 482 29.91 -39.07 -5.77
CA PHE A 482 31.10 -38.42 -6.36
C PHE A 482 30.86 -36.98 -6.85
N ASN A 483 30.39 -36.05 -6.00
CA ASN A 483 30.45 -34.58 -6.23
C ASN A 483 29.86 -34.05 -7.58
N GLU A 484 29.25 -34.91 -8.38
CA GLU A 484 28.55 -34.65 -9.64
C GLU A 484 27.08 -35.00 -9.40
N VAL A 485 26.21 -34.05 -9.71
CA VAL A 485 24.77 -34.17 -9.45
C VAL A 485 24.15 -35.14 -10.45
N LYS A 486 23.88 -36.38 -10.02
CA LYS A 486 23.03 -37.33 -10.75
C LYS A 486 21.70 -37.43 -10.02
N LEU A 487 20.65 -36.85 -10.61
CA LEU A 487 19.30 -36.79 -10.04
C LEU A 487 18.50 -38.09 -10.23
N VAL A 488 19.12 -39.12 -10.77
CA VAL A 488 18.48 -40.40 -11.07
C VAL A 488 19.23 -41.48 -10.33
N ASP A 489 18.49 -42.25 -9.54
CA ASP A 489 19.00 -43.41 -8.83
C ASP A 489 19.52 -44.44 -9.86
N PRO A 490 20.80 -44.83 -9.81
CA PRO A 490 21.37 -45.80 -10.74
C PRO A 490 20.65 -47.16 -10.71
N GLU A 491 19.98 -47.51 -9.61
CA GLU A 491 19.16 -48.72 -9.53
C GLU A 491 17.89 -48.59 -10.38
N ILE A 492 17.26 -47.41 -10.38
CA ILE A 492 16.08 -47.12 -11.20
C ILE A 492 16.47 -47.11 -12.68
N GLU A 493 17.58 -46.46 -13.05
CA GLU A 493 18.07 -46.46 -14.43
C GLU A 493 18.43 -47.88 -14.91
N GLY A 494 19.05 -48.69 -14.05
CA GLY A 494 19.28 -50.10 -14.30
C GLY A 494 17.98 -50.89 -14.50
N SER A 495 16.96 -50.65 -13.66
CA SER A 495 15.65 -51.30 -13.79
C SER A 495 14.92 -50.91 -15.08
N ILE A 496 15.03 -49.65 -15.52
CA ILE A 496 14.45 -49.16 -16.78
C ILE A 496 15.16 -49.80 -17.98
N GLN A 497 16.49 -49.95 -17.92
CA GLN A 497 17.22 -50.67 -18.96
C GLN A 497 16.79 -52.14 -19.03
N VAL A 498 16.65 -52.83 -17.90
CA VAL A 498 16.14 -54.21 -17.88
C VAL A 498 14.72 -54.29 -18.45
N LEU A 499 13.83 -53.37 -18.07
CA LEU A 499 12.46 -53.32 -18.59
C LEU A 499 12.43 -53.07 -20.10
N SER A 500 13.29 -52.18 -20.62
CA SER A 500 13.40 -51.94 -22.07
C SER A 500 13.85 -53.20 -22.82
N GLN A 501 14.82 -53.94 -22.28
CA GLN A 501 15.27 -55.21 -22.85
C GLN A 501 14.17 -56.28 -22.81
N GLU A 502 13.35 -56.32 -21.76
CA GLU A 502 12.20 -57.24 -21.69
C GLU A 502 11.10 -56.87 -22.67
N VAL A 503 10.80 -55.58 -22.85
CA VAL A 503 9.84 -55.09 -23.84
C VAL A 503 10.31 -55.42 -25.26
N ASP A 504 11.59 -55.24 -25.56
CA ASP A 504 12.16 -55.60 -26.87
C ASP A 504 12.07 -57.11 -27.12
N LYS A 505 12.34 -57.95 -26.11
CA LYS A 505 12.14 -59.41 -26.20
C LYS A 505 10.68 -59.79 -26.42
N VAL A 506 9.74 -59.09 -25.77
CA VAL A 506 8.30 -59.32 -25.97
C VAL A 506 7.87 -58.90 -27.36
N ARG A 507 8.41 -57.79 -27.88
CA ARG A 507 8.16 -57.32 -29.23
C ARG A 507 8.69 -58.30 -30.28
N GLU A 508 9.90 -58.83 -30.10
CA GLU A 508 10.46 -59.85 -31.00
C GLU A 508 9.60 -61.13 -31.01
N LYS A 509 9.17 -61.60 -29.84
CA LYS A 509 8.23 -62.74 -29.72
C LYS A 509 6.88 -62.47 -30.39
N LEU A 510 6.39 -61.23 -30.34
CA LEU A 510 5.15 -60.84 -31.01
C LEU A 510 5.33 -60.82 -32.53
N GLU A 511 6.44 -60.29 -33.03
CA GLU A 511 6.78 -60.29 -34.46
C GLU A 511 6.93 -61.73 -34.99
N GLU A 512 7.55 -62.64 -34.22
CA GLU A 512 7.60 -64.07 -34.55
C GLU A 512 6.20 -64.74 -34.58
N ALA A 513 5.34 -64.42 -33.61
CA ALA A 513 3.98 -64.96 -33.55
C ALA A 513 3.12 -64.46 -34.71
N VAL A 514 3.26 -63.18 -35.09
CA VAL A 514 2.58 -62.58 -36.24
C VAL A 514 3.11 -63.17 -37.55
N ALA A 515 4.42 -63.40 -37.69
CA ALA A 515 5.02 -64.06 -38.84
C ALA A 515 4.49 -65.51 -39.00
N LYS A 516 4.41 -66.27 -37.90
CA LYS A 516 3.83 -67.64 -37.89
C LYS A 516 2.34 -67.65 -38.24
N LYS A 517 1.57 -66.63 -37.84
CA LYS A 517 0.16 -66.49 -38.21
C LYS A 517 -0.04 -66.04 -39.66
N GLY A 518 0.87 -65.21 -40.18
CA GLY A 518 0.89 -64.76 -41.58
C GLY A 518 1.25 -65.88 -42.57
N SER A 519 2.10 -66.82 -42.19
CA SER A 519 2.46 -67.98 -43.04
C SER A 519 1.35 -69.04 -43.12
N LEU A 520 0.50 -69.16 -42.09
CA LEU A 520 -0.66 -70.07 -42.08
C LEU A 520 -1.88 -69.54 -42.87
N ALA A 521 -1.90 -68.26 -43.25
CA ALA A 521 -3.01 -67.63 -43.96
C ALA A 521 -2.94 -67.73 -45.50
N LYS A 522 -1.83 -68.23 -46.07
CA LYS A 522 -1.68 -68.50 -47.52
C LYS A 522 -1.70 -70.02 -47.82
N SER A 523 -2.65 -70.72 -47.22
CA SER A 523 -2.89 -72.14 -47.53
C SER A 523 -3.76 -72.26 -48.79
N VAL A 524 -3.25 -73.03 -49.75
CA VAL A 524 -3.80 -73.37 -51.08
C VAL A 524 -5.30 -73.73 -51.07
N ALA A 525 -5.83 -74.20 -49.94
CA ALA A 525 -7.24 -74.52 -49.76
C ALA A 525 -8.21 -73.32 -49.90
N LYS A 526 -7.74 -72.08 -49.69
CA LYS A 526 -8.58 -70.88 -49.85
C LYS A 526 -8.72 -70.43 -51.30
N GLU A 527 -7.70 -70.67 -52.14
CA GLU A 527 -7.74 -70.33 -53.57
C GLU A 527 -8.58 -71.34 -54.37
N GLU A 528 -8.53 -72.63 -54.02
CA GLU A 528 -9.42 -73.65 -54.62
C GLU A 528 -10.90 -73.44 -54.27
N PHE A 529 -11.20 -72.89 -53.08
CA PHE A 529 -12.57 -72.60 -52.67
C PHE A 529 -13.16 -71.39 -53.42
N VAL A 530 -12.35 -70.35 -53.69
CA VAL A 530 -12.78 -69.16 -54.43
C VAL A 530 -12.97 -69.47 -55.93
N GLN A 531 -12.18 -70.37 -56.52
CA GLN A 531 -12.36 -70.78 -57.92
C GLN A 531 -13.58 -71.69 -58.15
N ARG A 532 -14.04 -72.44 -57.14
CA ARG A 532 -15.25 -73.30 -57.27
C ARG A 532 -16.59 -72.57 -57.10
N TRP A 533 -16.58 -71.32 -56.64
CA TRP A 533 -17.78 -70.52 -56.37
C TRP A 533 -17.85 -69.20 -57.16
N ALA A 534 -16.94 -69.01 -58.12
CA ALA A 534 -16.97 -67.92 -59.08
C ALA A 534 -17.31 -68.46 -60.48
N ALA A 535 -18.51 -69.02 -60.63
CA ALA A 535 -19.21 -69.26 -61.89
C ALA A 535 -20.71 -69.04 -61.67
#